data_AF-A0A344W7N9-F1
#
_entry.id   AF-A0A344W7N9-F1
#
_cell.length_a   1.000
_cell.length_b   1.000
_cell.length_c   1.000
_cell.angle_alpha   90.00
_cell.angle_beta   90.00
_cell.angle_gamma   90.00
#
_symmetry.space_group_name_H-M   'P 1'
#
loop_
_entity.id
_entity.type
_entity.pdbx_description
1 polymer ?
#
loop_
_entity_poly.entity_id
_entity_poly.type
_entity_poly.pdbx_seq_one_letter_code
_entity_poly.pdbx_strand_id
1 'polypeptide(L)'
;MAKYGVILKLSSKGKSIEEADVPIIIDALDLKELFHTLQEDMEIQIELEDFASQNYGELEFDAWKPIKIFQFTLTEDGEIDEGNEPSVVWETGDGEVRMN
;
A
#
# COMPACT_ATOMS: atom_id res chain seq x y z
N MET A 1 5.80 -16.21 -3.17
CA MET A 1 4.75 -15.24 -2.80
C MET A 1 4.65 -14.24 -3.93
N ALA A 2 3.49 -13.64 -4.14
CA ALA A 2 3.38 -12.54 -5.10
C ALA A 2 3.87 -11.26 -4.43
N LYS A 3 4.50 -10.37 -5.21
CA LYS A 3 4.83 -9.02 -4.76
C LYS A 3 3.76 -8.06 -5.22
N TYR A 4 3.23 -7.29 -4.28
CA TYR A 4 2.24 -6.26 -4.53
C TYR A 4 2.81 -4.89 -4.24
N GLY A 5 2.62 -3.95 -5.16
CA GLY A 5 2.80 -2.54 -4.89
C GLY A 5 1.48 -1.95 -4.43
N VAL A 6 1.46 -1.29 -3.28
CA VAL A 6 0.25 -0.69 -2.71
C VAL A 6 0.46 0.81 -2.59
N ILE A 7 -0.47 1.60 -3.10
CA ILE A 7 -0.51 3.04 -2.84
C ILE A 7 -1.53 3.28 -1.74
N LEU A 8 -1.06 3.83 -0.62
CA LEU A 8 -1.86 4.14 0.55
C LEU A 8 -2.14 5.63 0.63
N LYS A 9 -3.40 6.01 0.86
CA LYS A 9 -3.81 7.38 1.14
C LYS A 9 -3.85 7.61 2.64
N LEU A 10 -3.00 8.52 3.14
CA LEU A 10 -3.04 8.91 4.53
C LEU A 10 -4.24 9.81 4.82
N SER A 11 -4.80 9.67 6.03
CA SER A 11 -5.93 10.46 6.50
C SER A 11 -5.71 10.91 7.94
N SER A 12 -6.18 12.12 8.24
CA SER A 12 -6.16 12.71 9.58
C SER A 12 -7.55 13.22 9.91
N LYS A 13 -8.07 12.84 11.08
CA LYS A 13 -9.41 13.19 11.59
C LYS A 13 -10.51 12.87 10.57
N GLY A 14 -10.38 11.72 9.92
CA GLY A 14 -11.32 11.24 8.89
C GLY A 14 -11.25 11.96 7.54
N LYS A 15 -10.24 12.82 7.30
CA LYS A 15 -10.03 13.50 6.02
C LYS A 15 -8.75 13.01 5.37
N SER A 16 -8.85 12.62 4.10
CA SER A 16 -7.67 12.27 3.30
C SER A 16 -6.77 13.49 3.10
N ILE A 17 -5.47 13.26 3.20
CA ILE A 17 -4.43 14.28 3.05
C ILE A 17 -4.04 14.31 1.57
N GLU A 18 -4.35 15.41 0.87
CA GLU A 18 -4.33 15.47 -0.60
C GLU A 18 -2.99 15.09 -1.23
N GLU A 19 -1.86 15.44 -0.60
CA GLU A 19 -0.51 15.21 -1.16
C GLU A 19 0.23 14.02 -0.51
N ALA A 20 -0.39 13.31 0.44
CA ALA A 20 0.25 12.25 1.21
C ALA A 20 -0.17 10.84 0.76
N ASP A 21 0.37 10.43 -0.39
CA ASP A 21 0.23 9.08 -0.95
C ASP A 21 1.52 8.30 -0.70
N VAL A 22 1.42 7.15 -0.04
CA VAL A 22 2.58 6.34 0.32
C VAL A 22 2.61 5.06 -0.49
N PRO A 23 3.59 4.88 -1.39
CA PRO A 23 3.83 3.61 -2.05
C PRO A 23 4.62 2.68 -1.12
N ILE A 24 4.14 1.44 -0.97
CA ILE A 24 4.84 0.36 -0.26
C ILE A 24 4.80 -0.94 -1.07
N ILE A 25 5.71 -1.87 -0.76
CA ILE A 25 5.78 -3.20 -1.40
C ILE A 25 5.53 -4.25 -0.33
N ILE A 26 4.58 -5.14 -0.58
CA ILE A 26 4.22 -6.24 0.33
C ILE A 26 4.28 -7.57 -0.41
N ASP A 27 4.92 -8.55 0.21
CA ASP A 27 4.85 -9.95 -0.19
C ASP A 27 3.60 -10.59 0.42
N ALA A 28 2.70 -11.14 -0.41
CA ALA A 28 1.50 -11.84 0.04
C ALA A 28 1.14 -13.01 -0.91
N LEU A 29 0.37 -13.99 -0.45
CA LEU A 29 -0.11 -15.07 -1.33
C LEU A 29 -1.18 -14.56 -2.30
N ASP A 30 -2.10 -13.72 -1.82
CA ASP A 30 -3.21 -13.17 -2.60
C ASP A 30 -3.72 -11.84 -2.00
N LEU A 31 -4.68 -11.20 -2.69
CA LEU A 31 -5.23 -9.91 -2.27
C LEU A 31 -5.89 -9.95 -0.88
N LYS A 32 -6.48 -11.07 -0.47
CA LYS A 32 -7.13 -11.19 0.84
C LYS A 32 -6.10 -11.14 1.96
N GLU A 33 -4.99 -11.85 1.80
CA GLU A 33 -3.87 -11.78 2.74
C GLU A 33 -3.25 -10.38 2.75
N LEU A 34 -3.04 -9.77 1.57
CA LEU A 34 -2.54 -8.40 1.46
C LEU A 34 -3.39 -7.41 2.28
N PHE A 35 -4.72 -7.45 2.13
CA PHE A 35 -5.61 -6.58 2.89
C PHE A 35 -5.58 -6.86 4.39
N HIS A 36 -5.36 -8.10 4.81
CA HIS A 36 -5.22 -8.47 6.21
C HIS A 36 -3.92 -7.92 6.80
N THR A 37 -2.80 -8.07 6.08
CA THR A 37 -1.51 -7.45 6.44
C THR A 37 -1.63 -5.94 6.58
N LEU A 38 -2.26 -5.25 5.62
CA LEU A 38 -2.46 -3.80 5.68
C LEU A 38 -3.28 -3.32 6.89
N GLN A 39 -4.09 -4.19 7.50
CA GLN A 39 -4.93 -3.88 8.67
C GLN A 39 -4.29 -4.23 10.00
N GLU A 40 -3.65 -5.39 10.09
CA GLU A 40 -3.19 -5.95 11.37
C GLU A 40 -1.70 -5.78 11.62
N ASP A 41 -0.92 -5.50 10.57
CA ASP A 41 0.52 -5.44 10.68
C ASP A 41 0.98 -4.07 11.18
N MET A 42 1.47 -4.06 12.43
CA MET A 42 2.02 -2.84 13.06
C MET A 42 3.29 -2.33 12.36
N GLU A 43 4.00 -3.18 11.61
CA GLU A 43 5.18 -2.74 10.85
C GLU A 43 4.78 -1.75 9.74
N ILE A 44 3.60 -1.91 9.15
CA ILE A 44 3.07 -0.98 8.13
C ILE A 44 2.90 0.42 8.72
N GLN A 45 2.39 0.55 9.94
CA GLN A 45 2.26 1.86 10.57
C GLN A 45 3.61 2.57 10.70
N ILE A 46 4.64 1.85 11.14
CA ILE A 46 5.99 2.39 11.32
C ILE A 46 6.58 2.83 9.98
N GLU A 47 6.42 2.01 8.92
CA GLU A 47 6.89 2.37 7.58
C GLU A 47 6.19 3.62 7.04
N LEU A 48 4.88 3.75 7.28
CA LEU A 48 4.12 4.92 6.87
C LEU A 48 4.57 6.19 7.59
N GLU A 49 4.83 6.09 8.91
CA GLU A 49 5.33 7.21 9.72
C GLU A 49 6.72 7.65 9.25
N ASP A 50 7.62 6.69 8.99
CA ASP A 50 8.97 6.96 8.49
C ASP A 50 8.94 7.61 7.09
N PHE A 51 8.16 7.04 6.17
CA PHE A 51 7.98 7.61 4.84
C PHE A 51 7.40 9.02 4.89
N ALA A 52 6.36 9.24 5.71
CA ALA A 52 5.71 10.53 5.82
C ALA A 52 6.67 11.58 6.40
N SER A 53 7.45 11.22 7.43
CA SER A 53 8.48 12.08 8.01
C SER A 53 9.53 12.51 6.98
N GLN A 54 9.99 11.58 6.15
CA GLN A 54 11.03 11.83 5.16
C GLN A 54 10.54 12.64 3.95
N ASN A 55 9.29 12.45 3.52
CA ASN A 55 8.77 13.03 2.27
C ASN A 55 7.87 14.24 2.48
N TYR A 56 7.15 14.30 3.60
CA TYR A 56 6.14 15.32 3.90
C TYR A 56 6.46 16.14 5.16
N GLY A 57 7.53 15.80 5.90
CA GLY A 57 7.88 16.42 7.18
C GLY A 57 7.05 15.86 8.33
N GLU A 58 6.89 16.62 9.42
CA GLU A 58 6.07 16.23 10.58
C GLU A 58 4.57 16.21 10.20
N LEU A 59 4.17 15.14 9.50
CA LEU A 59 2.81 14.91 9.05
C LEU A 59 2.08 14.01 10.05
N GLU A 60 1.06 14.55 10.71
CA GLU A 60 0.20 13.79 11.62
C GLU A 60 -0.95 13.10 10.85
N PHE A 61 -1.02 11.78 10.92
CA PHE A 61 -2.14 10.98 10.39
C PHE A 61 -2.59 9.92 11.42
N ASP A 62 -3.85 9.50 11.34
CA ASP A 62 -4.44 8.50 12.24
C ASP A 62 -5.06 7.29 11.50
N ALA A 63 -5.09 7.32 10.17
CA ALA A 63 -5.59 6.24 9.36
C ALA A 63 -4.95 6.22 7.97
N TRP A 64 -4.95 5.06 7.33
CA TRP A 64 -4.57 4.85 5.94
C TRP A 64 -5.54 3.92 5.25
N LYS A 65 -5.61 4.02 3.92
CA LYS A 65 -6.37 3.08 3.08
C LYS A 65 -5.68 2.89 1.73
N PRO A 66 -5.69 1.69 1.14
CA PRO A 66 -5.21 1.49 -0.22
C PRO A 66 -6.13 2.23 -1.18
N ILE A 67 -5.51 2.91 -2.14
CA ILE A 67 -6.20 3.51 -3.28
C ILE A 67 -5.96 2.76 -4.57
N LYS A 68 -4.83 2.06 -4.66
CA LYS A 68 -4.43 1.27 -5.83
C LYS A 68 -3.48 0.15 -5.43
N ILE A 69 -3.65 -1.02 -6.03
CA ILE A 69 -2.78 -2.18 -5.85
C ILE A 69 -2.33 -2.68 -7.21
N PHE A 70 -1.03 -2.90 -7.33
CA PHE A 70 -0.39 -3.49 -8.48
C PHE A 70 0.20 -4.84 -8.09
N GLN A 71 0.20 -5.80 -9.01
CA GLN A 71 0.94 -7.04 -8.89
C GLN A 71 2.16 -6.98 -9.82
N PHE A 72 3.34 -7.22 -9.27
CA PHE A 72 4.57 -7.28 -10.05
C PHE A 72 4.73 -8.66 -10.69
N THR A 73 5.22 -8.65 -11.94
CA THR A 73 5.80 -9.84 -12.55
C THR A 73 7.16 -10.10 -11.89
N LEU A 74 7.44 -11.35 -11.56
CA LEU A 74 8.70 -11.75 -10.95
C LEU A 74 9.54 -12.56 -11.93
N THR A 75 10.86 -12.40 -11.86
CA THR A 75 11.82 -13.25 -12.57
C THR A 75 11.82 -14.67 -11.98
N GLU A 76 12.51 -15.62 -12.64
CA GLU A 76 12.67 -16.99 -12.12
C GLU A 76 13.36 -17.02 -10.74
N ASP A 77 14.22 -16.04 -10.47
CA ASP A 77 14.91 -15.83 -9.19
C ASP A 77 14.03 -15.15 -8.13
N GLY A 78 12.79 -14.75 -8.47
CA GLY A 78 11.83 -14.14 -7.55
C GLY A 78 12.02 -12.63 -7.33
N GLU A 79 12.86 -11.98 -8.15
CA GLU A 79 13.04 -10.53 -8.15
C GLU A 79 11.96 -9.84 -8.99
N ILE A 80 11.71 -8.55 -8.77
CA ILE A 80 10.78 -7.79 -9.61
C ILE A 80 11.37 -7.69 -11.02
N ASP A 81 10.60 -8.12 -12.01
CA ASP A 81 10.97 -7.98 -13.41
C ASP A 81 10.75 -6.54 -13.88
N GLU A 82 11.82 -5.74 -13.83
CA GLU A 82 11.82 -4.34 -14.29
C GLU A 82 11.51 -4.18 -15.79
N GLY A 83 11.58 -5.26 -16.57
CA GLY A 83 11.21 -5.27 -17.99
C GLY A 83 9.71 -5.33 -18.24
N ASN A 84 8.90 -5.58 -17.20
CA ASN A 84 7.45 -5.69 -17.30
C ASN A 84 6.75 -4.65 -16.42
N GLU A 85 5.78 -3.95 -17.00
CA GLU A 85 4.93 -3.05 -16.22
C GLU A 85 4.04 -3.86 -15.26
N PRO A 86 3.87 -3.41 -14.01
CA PRO A 86 3.07 -4.14 -13.04
C PRO A 86 1.58 -4.03 -13.39
N SER A 87 0.85 -5.13 -13.19
CA SER A 87 -0.57 -5.19 -13.50
C SER A 87 -1.41 -4.58 -12.39
N VAL A 88 -2.34 -3.68 -12.72
CA VAL A 88 -3.31 -3.19 -11.73
C VAL A 88 -4.30 -4.32 -11.43
N VAL A 89 -4.36 -4.72 -10.15
CA VAL A 89 -5.23 -5.82 -9.69
C VAL A 89 -6.36 -5.34 -8.80
N TRP A 90 -6.29 -4.11 -8.29
CA TRP A 90 -7.37 -3.48 -7.54
C TRP A 90 -7.21 -1.95 -7.51
N GLU A 91 -8.33 -1.22 -7.57
CA GLU A 91 -8.40 0.24 -7.40
C GLU A 91 -9.60 0.61 -6.52
N THR A 92 -9.53 1.76 -5.83
CA THR A 92 -10.70 2.29 -5.11
C THR A 92 -11.88 2.45 -6.06
N GLY A 93 -12.97 1.74 -5.77
CA GLY A 93 -14.17 1.71 -6.60
C GLY A 93 -14.51 0.31 -7.13
N ASP A 94 -13.55 -0.62 -7.14
CA ASP A 94 -13.75 -2.03 -7.54
C ASP A 94 -14.48 -2.88 -6.48
N GLY A 95 -15.07 -2.21 -5.47
CA GLY A 95 -15.66 -2.78 -4.26
C GLY A 95 -15.02 -2.14 -3.04
N GLU A 96 -15.80 -1.41 -2.25
CA GLU A 96 -15.32 -0.80 -1.00
C GLU A 96 -14.82 -1.88 -0.04
N VAL A 97 -13.51 -2.06 0.04
CA VAL A 97 -12.89 -2.79 1.15
C VAL A 97 -13.01 -1.89 2.36
N ARG A 98 -13.96 -2.18 3.24
CA ARG A 98 -14.08 -1.50 4.53
C ARG A 98 -12.86 -1.87 5.36
N MET A 99 -11.92 -0.95 5.43
CA MET A 99 -10.87 -0.98 6.44
C MET A 99 -11.42 -0.39 7.72
N ASN A 100 -11.35 -1.17 8.79
CA ASN A 100 -11.79 -0.76 10.14
C ASN A 100 -10.83 0.26 10.72
#